data_AF-A0A8C5RMJ8-F1
#
_entry.id   AF-A0A8C5RMJ8-F1
#
_cell.length_a   1.000
_cell.length_b   1.000
_cell.length_c   1.000
_cell.angle_alpha   90.00
_cell.angle_beta   90.00
_cell.angle_gamma   90.00
#
_symmetry.space_group_name_H-M   'P 1'
#
loop_
_entity.id
_entity.type
_entity.pdbx_description
1 polymer ?
#
loop_
_entity_poly.entity_id
_entity_poly.type
_entity_poly.pdbx_seq_one_letter_code
_entity_poly.pdbx_strand_id
1 'polypeptide(L)'
;METSSLLSSLHDECRTDNYLEPHYKECYRLAIDVLIESGSEAYQEFLAKERCSEFLAEDEINYILNTVQKIPPNMVYATDNSVDDASSSGTYWPMESDVEAPNLDLGWPYVMPGISGGTNIELLFHPPRIQPFTIKETIRKMIKEARKVIAIVMDIFTDVDIFKEIVEASTRGISVYLLLDESNFSHFIKMTEKQVIQHFSFLLRTVKGQDYFSKSGAKFHGKMEQKFLLVDCKKVMYGTYSFMWSFEKANLSMVQIITGQLVESFDEEFRTLYARSSVPSSFAPELIRINSCRALWENETYHYCRTLPYMYIMIIPKHWLDGSFGIGFLCICTLNLRFAQIH
;
A
#
# COMPACT_ATOMS: atom_id res chain seq x y z
N MET A 1 30.88 -36.97 -29.14
CA MET A 1 32.26 -36.55 -28.86
C MET A 1 32.31 -35.06 -29.19
N GLU A 2 31.94 -34.22 -28.23
CA GLU A 2 32.81 -33.60 -27.22
C GLU A 2 33.09 -32.14 -27.65
N THR A 3 32.19 -31.20 -27.30
CA THR A 3 32.51 -29.76 -27.22
C THR A 3 31.40 -29.01 -26.46
N SER A 4 31.19 -29.27 -25.17
CA SER A 4 30.34 -28.40 -24.33
C SER A 4 30.70 -28.41 -22.83
N SER A 5 31.91 -28.83 -22.46
CA SER A 5 32.31 -29.04 -21.06
C SER A 5 33.57 -28.28 -20.65
N LEU A 6 33.71 -27.01 -21.06
CA LEU A 6 34.89 -26.20 -20.72
C LEU A 6 34.61 -24.79 -20.18
N LEU A 7 33.36 -24.41 -19.87
CA LEU A 7 33.07 -23.10 -19.26
C LEU A 7 32.81 -23.14 -17.75
N SER A 8 32.84 -24.32 -17.12
CA SER A 8 32.56 -24.46 -15.68
C SER A 8 33.80 -24.41 -14.77
N SER A 9 35.01 -24.16 -15.29
CA SER A 9 36.27 -24.31 -14.52
C SER A 9 37.14 -23.05 -14.42
N LEU A 10 36.61 -21.84 -14.64
CA LEU A 10 37.41 -20.60 -14.56
C LEU A 10 37.05 -19.69 -13.37
N HIS A 11 36.48 -20.22 -12.29
CA HIS A 11 36.28 -19.44 -11.06
C HIS A 11 36.99 -19.99 -9.81
N ASP A 12 37.87 -20.98 -9.94
CA ASP A 12 38.52 -21.62 -8.78
C ASP A 12 39.90 -21.04 -8.40
N GLU A 13 40.29 -19.88 -8.94
CA GLU A 13 41.50 -19.18 -8.49
C GLU A 13 41.27 -17.66 -8.43
N CYS A 14 40.67 -17.20 -7.33
CA CYS A 14 41.03 -15.98 -6.57
C CYS A 14 39.91 -15.70 -5.56
N ARG A 15 39.88 -16.45 -4.44
CA ARG A 15 39.05 -16.04 -3.29
C ARG A 15 39.74 -14.86 -2.61
N THR A 16 39.52 -13.66 -3.12
CA THR A 16 39.77 -12.43 -2.36
C THR A 16 38.88 -12.45 -1.11
N ASP A 17 39.44 -12.15 0.06
CA ASP A 17 38.77 -12.16 1.38
C ASP A 17 37.48 -11.32 1.49
N ASN A 18 37.09 -10.59 0.43
CA ASN A 18 35.87 -9.78 0.36
C ASN A 18 34.87 -10.25 -0.72
N TYR A 19 35.00 -11.47 -1.24
CA TYR A 19 34.01 -11.99 -2.19
C TYR A 19 32.71 -12.34 -1.46
N LEU A 20 31.68 -11.51 -1.65
CA LEU A 20 30.33 -11.81 -1.21
C LEU A 20 29.68 -12.76 -2.21
N GLU A 21 29.32 -13.95 -1.74
CA GLU A 21 28.61 -14.94 -2.54
C GLU A 21 27.27 -14.36 -3.05
N PRO A 22 26.84 -14.71 -4.27
CA PRO A 22 25.54 -14.26 -4.79
C PRO A 22 24.40 -14.58 -3.82
N HIS A 23 23.52 -13.61 -3.57
CA HIS A 23 22.36 -13.78 -2.70
C HIS A 23 21.38 -14.85 -3.21
N TYR A 24 21.35 -15.07 -4.54
CA TYR A 24 20.42 -15.99 -5.17
C TYR A 24 20.75 -17.45 -4.86
N LYS A 25 19.77 -18.17 -4.31
CA LYS A 25 19.83 -19.62 -4.09
C LYS A 25 18.63 -20.30 -4.73
N GLU A 26 18.89 -21.09 -5.77
CA GLU A 26 17.84 -21.83 -6.50
C GLU A 26 17.03 -22.75 -5.57
N CYS A 27 17.68 -23.34 -4.56
CA CYS A 27 16.96 -24.19 -3.59
C CYS A 27 15.87 -23.43 -2.82
N TYR A 28 16.09 -22.15 -2.47
CA TYR A 28 15.08 -21.35 -1.76
C TYR A 28 13.88 -21.07 -2.66
N ARG A 29 14.13 -20.76 -3.93
CA ARG A 29 13.07 -20.56 -4.93
C ARG A 29 12.22 -21.82 -5.11
N LEU A 30 12.86 -22.98 -5.24
CA LEU A 30 12.16 -24.28 -5.35
C LEU A 30 11.40 -24.64 -4.08
N ALA A 31 11.96 -24.37 -2.90
CA ALA A 31 11.28 -24.60 -1.63
C ALA A 31 10.00 -23.76 -1.52
N ILE A 32 10.01 -22.51 -1.97
CA ILE A 32 8.81 -21.66 -2.02
C ILE A 32 7.77 -22.22 -3.00
N ASP A 33 8.18 -22.69 -4.18
CA ASP A 33 7.25 -23.34 -5.12
C ASP A 33 6.57 -24.57 -4.49
N VAL A 34 7.34 -25.43 -3.81
CA VAL A 34 6.80 -26.61 -3.09
C VAL A 34 5.84 -26.19 -1.97
N LEU A 35 6.18 -25.14 -1.21
CA LEU A 35 5.32 -24.62 -0.14
C LEU A 35 3.96 -24.16 -0.69
N ILE A 36 3.96 -23.43 -1.81
CA ILE A 36 2.75 -22.90 -2.46
C ILE A 36 1.88 -24.03 -3.03
N GLU A 37 2.51 -25.06 -3.59
CA GLU A 37 1.81 -26.16 -4.27
C GLU A 37 1.28 -27.21 -3.30
N SER A 38 2.14 -27.66 -2.38
CA SER A 38 1.92 -28.86 -1.55
C SER A 38 1.88 -28.59 -0.04
N GLY A 39 2.08 -27.34 0.39
CA GLY A 39 1.92 -26.93 1.79
C GLY A 39 3.17 -27.12 2.66
N SER A 40 3.00 -26.88 3.96
CA SER A 40 4.10 -26.81 4.93
C SER A 40 4.81 -28.15 5.17
N GLU A 41 4.09 -29.27 5.19
CA GLU A 41 4.68 -30.60 5.38
C GLU A 41 5.63 -30.95 4.22
N ALA A 42 5.18 -30.76 2.98
CA ALA A 42 5.98 -31.00 1.79
C ALA A 42 7.20 -30.06 1.70
N TYR A 43 7.07 -28.81 2.17
CA TYR A 43 8.19 -27.88 2.28
C TYR A 43 9.28 -28.42 3.22
N GLN A 44 8.91 -28.93 4.39
CA GLN A 44 9.87 -29.50 5.34
C GLN A 44 10.55 -30.77 4.79
N GLU A 45 9.78 -31.65 4.14
CA GLU A 45 10.33 -32.83 3.46
C GLU A 45 11.31 -32.45 2.34
N PHE A 46 11.00 -31.42 1.56
CA PHE A 46 11.87 -30.91 0.50
C PHE A 46 13.19 -30.38 1.06
N LEU A 47 13.15 -29.58 2.13
CA LEU A 47 14.35 -29.07 2.79
C LEU A 47 15.24 -30.21 3.32
N ALA A 48 14.64 -31.22 3.95
CA ALA A 48 15.36 -32.38 4.45
C ALA A 48 16.01 -33.19 3.31
N LYS A 49 15.31 -33.34 2.19
CA LYS A 49 15.80 -34.08 1.02
C LYS A 49 16.94 -33.35 0.30
N GLU A 50 16.78 -32.07 0.02
CA GLU A 50 17.77 -31.25 -0.70
C GLU A 50 18.89 -30.71 0.22
N ARG A 51 18.81 -31.00 1.52
CA ARG A 51 19.75 -30.52 2.57
C ARG A 51 19.86 -28.99 2.60
N CYS A 52 18.75 -28.31 2.35
CA CYS A 52 18.67 -26.86 2.39
C CYS A 52 18.30 -26.38 3.79
N SER A 53 18.91 -25.27 4.23
CA SER A 53 18.61 -24.68 5.52
C SER A 53 17.20 -24.11 5.55
N GLU A 54 16.48 -24.34 6.65
CA GLU A 54 15.25 -23.62 6.96
C GLU A 54 15.54 -22.12 7.03
N PHE A 55 14.81 -21.33 6.24
CA PHE A 55 15.03 -19.89 6.13
C PHE A 55 13.77 -19.05 6.37
N LEU A 56 12.57 -19.64 6.23
CA LEU A 56 11.30 -18.97 6.53
C LEU A 56 10.90 -19.21 7.98
N ALA A 57 10.48 -18.15 8.67
CA ALA A 57 9.83 -18.26 9.96
C ALA A 57 8.40 -18.85 9.82
N GLU A 58 7.88 -19.43 10.90
CA GLU A 58 6.53 -20.01 10.91
C GLU A 58 5.45 -18.97 10.52
N ASP A 59 5.60 -17.73 10.97
CA ASP A 59 4.69 -16.64 10.63
C ASP A 59 4.72 -16.31 9.12
N GLU A 60 5.88 -16.41 8.48
CA GLU A 60 6.03 -16.19 7.03
C GLU A 60 5.39 -17.33 6.24
N ILE A 61 5.62 -18.58 6.68
CA ILE A 61 4.99 -19.78 6.08
C ILE A 61 3.47 -19.64 6.13
N ASN A 62 2.93 -19.32 7.31
CA ASN A 62 1.50 -19.13 7.50
C ASN A 62 0.96 -17.96 6.66
N TYR A 63 1.70 -16.86 6.58
CA TYR A 63 1.31 -15.71 5.78
C TYR A 63 1.25 -16.03 4.28
N ILE A 64 2.26 -16.71 3.73
CA ILE A 64 2.30 -17.14 2.33
C ILE A 64 1.09 -18.04 2.04
N LEU A 65 0.89 -19.10 2.83
CA LEU A 65 -0.21 -20.05 2.62
C LEU A 65 -1.59 -19.39 2.67
N ASN A 66 -1.78 -18.38 3.52
CA ASN A 66 -3.05 -17.66 3.65
C ASN A 66 -3.28 -16.62 2.53
N THR A 67 -2.21 -16.09 1.93
CA THR A 67 -2.28 -14.97 0.97
C THR A 67 -2.21 -15.44 -0.49
N VAL A 68 -1.72 -16.66 -0.74
CA VAL A 68 -1.57 -17.24 -2.07
C VAL A 68 -2.89 -17.26 -2.84
N GLN A 69 -2.88 -16.62 -4.01
CA GLN A 69 -3.94 -16.68 -5.01
C GLN A 69 -3.48 -17.63 -6.12
N LYS A 70 -4.08 -18.83 -6.16
CA LYS A 70 -3.88 -19.78 -7.26
C LYS A 70 -4.74 -19.34 -8.45
N ILE A 71 -4.11 -19.10 -9.60
CA ILE A 71 -4.86 -18.81 -10.83
C ILE A 71 -5.64 -20.09 -11.18
N PRO A 72 -6.98 -20.03 -11.34
CA PRO A 72 -7.72 -21.19 -11.81
C PRO A 72 -7.30 -21.52 -13.25
N PRO A 73 -7.16 -22.80 -13.63
CA PRO A 73 -6.64 -23.22 -14.94
C PRO A 73 -7.48 -22.76 -16.15
N ASN A 74 -8.61 -22.08 -15.94
CA ASN A 74 -9.54 -21.65 -16.99
C ASN A 74 -9.37 -20.20 -17.47
N MET A 75 -8.36 -19.46 -17.03
CA MET A 75 -7.98 -18.20 -17.69
C MET A 75 -6.88 -18.48 -18.71
N VAL A 76 -7.29 -19.01 -19.85
CA VAL A 76 -6.50 -18.87 -21.08
C VAL A 76 -6.48 -17.38 -21.37
N TYR A 77 -5.36 -16.72 -21.07
CA TYR A 77 -5.08 -15.42 -21.70
C TYR A 77 -5.24 -15.65 -23.19
N ALA A 78 -6.12 -14.88 -23.82
CA ALA A 78 -6.21 -14.85 -25.27
C ALA A 78 -4.80 -14.50 -25.77
N THR A 79 -4.08 -15.50 -26.24
CA THR A 79 -2.82 -15.32 -26.94
C THR A 79 -3.18 -14.59 -28.22
N ASP A 80 -3.00 -13.27 -28.21
CA ASP A 80 -2.93 -12.51 -29.45
C ASP A 80 -1.78 -13.12 -30.24
N ASN A 81 -2.09 -13.67 -31.40
CA ASN A 81 -1.14 -14.30 -32.30
C ASN A 81 -0.18 -13.23 -32.85
N SER A 82 0.88 -12.91 -32.11
CA SER A 82 2.10 -12.35 -32.70
C SER A 82 3.14 -13.46 -32.75
N VAL A 83 3.41 -13.92 -33.97
CA VAL A 83 4.47 -14.86 -34.28
C VAL A 83 5.79 -14.16 -33.96
N ASP A 84 6.41 -14.48 -32.83
CA ASP A 84 7.77 -14.02 -32.55
C ASP A 84 8.73 -15.20 -32.40
N ASP A 85 9.82 -15.00 -33.13
CA ASP A 85 10.83 -15.93 -33.52
C ASP A 85 11.72 -16.36 -32.35
N ALA A 86 12.43 -17.45 -32.57
CA ALA A 86 13.18 -18.23 -31.60
C ALA A 86 14.08 -17.45 -30.62
N SER A 87 14.19 -18.02 -29.42
CA SER A 87 15.36 -17.89 -28.53
C SER A 87 15.53 -16.56 -27.79
N SER A 88 14.82 -16.40 -26.66
CA SER A 88 15.24 -15.47 -25.62
C SER A 88 15.23 -16.17 -24.26
N SER A 89 16.41 -16.29 -23.67
CA SER A 89 16.65 -16.86 -22.34
C SER A 89 15.82 -16.12 -21.29
N GLY A 90 15.12 -16.88 -20.45
CA GLY A 90 14.16 -16.41 -19.46
C GLY A 90 14.72 -15.51 -18.38
N THR A 91 14.88 -14.23 -18.69
CA THR A 91 14.95 -13.15 -17.69
C THR A 91 14.22 -11.92 -18.22
N TYR A 92 12.92 -12.08 -18.45
CA TYR A 92 12.04 -10.94 -18.58
C TYR A 92 11.73 -10.41 -17.18
N TRP A 93 12.43 -9.34 -16.79
CA TRP A 93 12.00 -8.45 -15.71
C TRP A 93 10.99 -7.49 -16.31
N PRO A 94 9.71 -7.50 -15.90
CA PRO A 94 8.76 -6.50 -16.37
C PRO A 94 9.31 -5.10 -16.04
N MET A 95 9.38 -4.24 -17.05
CA MET A 95 9.73 -2.82 -16.93
C MET A 95 8.60 -2.03 -16.24
N GLU A 96 8.28 -2.36 -15.00
CA GLU A 96 7.47 -1.49 -14.12
C GLU A 96 8.35 -0.43 -13.44
N SER A 97 9.40 0.05 -14.11
CA SER A 97 10.36 1.00 -13.54
C SER A 97 9.97 2.47 -13.64
N ASP A 98 8.98 2.87 -14.45
CA ASP A 98 8.78 4.31 -14.72
C ASP A 98 7.31 4.75 -14.77
N VAL A 99 6.53 4.41 -13.74
CA VAL A 99 5.25 5.12 -13.52
C VAL A 99 5.53 6.33 -12.64
N GLU A 100 5.51 7.52 -13.23
CA GLU A 100 5.58 8.79 -12.51
C GLU A 100 4.48 8.82 -11.44
N ALA A 101 4.87 9.09 -10.18
CA ALA A 101 3.94 9.10 -9.07
C ALA A 101 2.82 10.13 -9.33
N PRO A 102 1.54 9.77 -9.13
CA PRO A 102 0.44 10.65 -9.47
C PRO A 102 0.51 11.92 -8.60
N ASN A 103 0.18 13.06 -9.20
CA ASN A 103 0.13 14.33 -8.50
C ASN A 103 -0.89 14.26 -7.34
N LEU A 104 -0.46 14.66 -6.14
CA LEU A 104 -1.30 14.66 -4.94
C LEU A 104 -2.26 15.86 -4.98
N ASP A 105 -3.54 15.59 -5.26
CA ASP A 105 -4.53 16.61 -5.64
C ASP A 105 -5.12 17.48 -4.50
N LEU A 106 -4.67 17.33 -3.25
CA LEU A 106 -5.24 18.06 -2.09
C LEU A 106 -4.15 18.77 -1.29
N GLY A 107 -3.81 19.98 -1.73
CA GLY A 107 -3.05 20.95 -0.92
C GLY A 107 -1.58 20.59 -0.66
N TRP A 108 -1.04 19.58 -1.35
CA TRP A 108 0.34 19.16 -1.20
C TRP A 108 1.28 20.34 -1.54
N PRO A 109 2.12 20.79 -0.60
CA PRO A 109 2.98 21.92 -0.87
C PRO A 109 4.03 21.54 -1.91
N TYR A 110 4.25 22.42 -2.88
CA TYR A 110 5.36 22.29 -3.80
C TYR A 110 6.67 22.47 -3.00
N VAL A 111 7.45 21.41 -2.86
CA VAL A 111 8.78 21.45 -2.25
C VAL A 111 9.79 21.59 -3.39
N MET A 112 10.48 22.73 -3.45
CA MET A 112 11.58 22.93 -4.39
C MET A 112 12.81 22.17 -3.87
N PRO A 113 13.38 21.22 -4.64
CA PRO A 113 14.55 20.47 -4.21
C PRO A 113 15.72 21.41 -3.86
N GLY A 114 16.34 21.20 -2.69
CA GLY A 114 17.57 21.91 -2.30
C GLY A 114 17.41 23.32 -1.70
N ILE A 115 16.18 23.75 -1.37
CA ILE A 115 15.95 25.00 -0.61
C ILE A 115 16.02 24.78 0.90
N SER A 116 15.81 23.54 1.35
CA SER A 116 15.84 23.16 2.76
C SER A 116 17.27 23.14 3.30
N GLY A 117 17.52 23.81 4.43
CA GLY A 117 18.83 23.81 5.10
C GLY A 117 19.28 22.42 5.59
N GLY A 118 20.40 22.37 6.31
CA GLY A 118 20.98 21.13 6.81
C GLY A 118 19.99 20.23 7.58
N THR A 119 20.10 18.92 7.38
CA THR A 119 19.22 17.93 8.01
C THR A 119 19.48 17.84 9.51
N ASN A 120 18.43 17.97 10.32
CA ASN A 120 18.48 17.76 11.76
C ASN A 120 17.64 16.53 12.13
N ILE A 121 18.22 15.65 12.93
CA ILE A 121 17.61 14.39 13.38
C ILE A 121 17.66 14.35 14.91
N GLU A 122 16.49 14.23 15.53
CA GLU A 122 16.34 13.97 16.97
C GLU A 122 15.76 12.57 17.19
N LEU A 123 16.29 11.80 18.13
CA LEU A 123 15.86 10.43 18.41
C LEU A 123 14.97 10.37 19.64
N LEU A 124 13.75 9.84 19.53
CA LEU A 124 12.88 9.54 20.67
C LEU A 124 12.79 8.04 20.94
N PHE A 125 12.60 7.69 22.21
CA PHE A 125 12.52 6.31 22.67
C PHE A 125 11.24 6.07 23.48
N HIS A 126 10.73 4.85 23.40
CA HIS A 126 9.70 4.36 24.30
C HIS A 126 10.14 3.05 24.95
N PRO A 127 10.22 2.95 26.29
CA PRO A 127 9.93 3.99 27.30
C PRO A 127 10.82 5.25 27.18
N PRO A 128 10.31 6.42 27.62
CA PRO A 128 11.02 7.69 27.50
C PRO A 128 12.30 7.69 28.34
N ARG A 129 13.36 8.29 27.80
CA ARG A 129 14.67 8.43 28.47
C ARG A 129 14.82 9.82 29.08
N ILE A 130 15.47 10.73 28.35
CA ILE A 130 15.79 12.09 28.81
C ILE A 130 14.75 13.10 28.30
N GLN A 131 13.99 12.76 27.26
CA GLN A 131 13.00 13.66 26.68
C GLN A 131 11.79 13.86 27.57
N PRO A 132 11.21 15.08 27.56
CA PRO A 132 10.03 15.40 28.35
C PRO A 132 8.73 14.80 27.80
N PHE A 133 8.70 14.40 26.53
CA PHE A 133 7.50 13.90 25.87
C PHE A 133 7.68 12.46 25.41
N THR A 134 6.61 11.67 25.55
CA THR A 134 6.52 10.33 24.95
C THR A 134 6.39 10.41 23.43
N ILE A 135 6.62 9.29 22.75
CA ILE A 135 6.42 9.18 21.29
C ILE A 135 4.97 9.54 20.94
N LYS A 136 3.98 9.02 21.66
CA LYS A 136 2.55 9.31 21.44
C LYS A 136 2.21 10.78 21.65
N GLU A 137 2.71 11.41 22.71
CA GLU A 137 2.50 12.85 22.92
C GLU A 137 3.12 13.70 21.79
N THR A 138 4.29 13.29 21.30
CA THR A 138 4.95 13.95 20.18
C THR A 138 4.16 13.80 18.88
N ILE A 139 3.62 12.60 18.59
CA ILE A 139 2.73 12.35 17.45
C ILE A 139 1.51 13.30 17.52
N ARG A 140 0.84 13.32 18.67
CA ARG A 140 -0.34 14.19 18.88
C ARG A 140 0.01 15.66 18.72
N LYS A 141 1.16 16.09 19.23
CA LYS A 141 1.65 17.46 19.06
C LYS A 141 1.90 17.80 17.59
N MET A 142 2.55 16.91 16.83
CA MET A 142 2.80 17.11 15.40
C MET A 142 1.50 17.25 14.60
N ILE A 143 0.50 16.42 14.89
CA ILE A 143 -0.83 16.49 14.24
C ILE A 143 -1.55 17.81 14.59
N LYS A 144 -1.46 18.26 15.85
CA LYS A 144 -2.05 19.54 16.27
C LYS A 144 -1.40 20.74 15.61
N GLU A 145 -0.07 20.73 15.45
CA GLU A 145 0.71 21.81 14.86
C GLU A 145 0.58 21.92 13.33
N ALA A 146 0.08 20.87 12.67
CA ALA A 146 -0.11 20.83 11.22
C ALA A 146 -1.03 21.96 10.73
N ARG A 147 -0.72 22.53 9.57
CA ARG A 147 -1.46 23.67 9.00
C ARG A 147 -2.04 23.42 7.61
N LYS A 148 -1.42 22.55 6.82
CA LYS A 148 -1.79 22.32 5.42
C LYS A 148 -2.08 20.85 5.16
N VAL A 149 -1.11 19.99 5.43
CA VAL A 149 -1.16 18.59 5.02
C VAL A 149 -0.56 17.67 6.07
N ILE A 150 -1.20 16.51 6.25
CA ILE A 150 -0.68 15.40 7.03
C ILE A 150 -0.69 14.16 6.14
N ALA A 151 0.46 13.51 6.02
CA ALA A 151 0.60 12.22 5.36
C ALA A 151 1.09 11.17 6.34
N ILE A 152 0.39 10.05 6.38
CA ILE A 152 0.66 8.96 7.33
C ILE A 152 0.80 7.68 6.55
N VAL A 153 1.91 6.99 6.76
CA VAL A 153 2.15 5.63 6.29
C VAL A 153 2.31 4.75 7.51
N MET A 154 1.46 3.73 7.65
CA MET A 154 1.43 2.90 8.85
C MET A 154 1.08 1.45 8.53
N ASP A 155 1.71 0.51 9.25
CA ASP A 155 1.41 -0.92 9.17
C ASP A 155 0.06 -1.25 9.84
N ILE A 156 -0.08 -0.94 11.13
CA ILE A 156 -1.28 -1.22 11.92
C ILE A 156 -1.71 0.05 12.65
N PHE A 157 -2.98 0.41 12.49
CA PHE A 157 -3.58 1.57 13.15
C PHE A 157 -4.85 1.19 13.91
N THR A 158 -4.75 1.15 15.25
CA THR A 158 -5.84 0.85 16.19
C THR A 158 -5.93 1.82 17.38
N ASP A 159 -5.02 2.78 17.52
CA ASP A 159 -5.03 3.77 18.61
C ASP A 159 -6.12 4.84 18.41
N VAL A 160 -7.09 4.86 19.32
CA VAL A 160 -8.25 5.74 19.27
C VAL A 160 -7.89 7.21 19.53
N ASP A 161 -6.86 7.49 20.34
CA ASP A 161 -6.52 8.86 20.71
C ASP A 161 -5.84 9.57 19.53
N ILE A 162 -4.90 8.90 18.87
CA ILE A 162 -4.27 9.42 17.65
C ILE A 162 -5.31 9.57 16.54
N PHE A 163 -6.24 8.61 16.42
CA PHE A 163 -7.32 8.69 15.46
C PHE A 163 -8.19 9.94 15.63
N LYS A 164 -8.63 10.25 16.86
CA LYS A 164 -9.43 11.45 17.15
C LYS A 164 -8.72 12.75 16.74
N GLU A 165 -7.42 12.85 17.00
CA GLU A 165 -6.60 14.01 16.65
C GLU A 165 -6.51 14.21 15.12
N ILE A 166 -6.45 13.12 14.35
CA ILE A 166 -6.48 13.17 12.88
C ILE A 166 -7.84 13.65 12.37
N VAL A 167 -8.93 13.15 12.97
CA VAL A 167 -10.28 13.59 12.62
C VAL A 167 -10.46 15.08 12.91
N GLU A 168 -9.98 15.55 14.06
CA GLU A 168 -9.96 16.98 14.42
C GLU A 168 -9.08 17.80 13.47
N ALA A 169 -7.95 17.28 13.01
CA ALA A 169 -7.15 17.93 11.98
C ALA A 169 -7.94 18.10 10.66
N SER A 170 -8.66 17.06 10.24
CA SER A 170 -9.50 17.10 9.04
C SER A 170 -10.64 18.11 9.15
N THR A 171 -11.31 18.22 10.30
CA THR A 171 -12.38 19.22 10.51
C THR A 171 -11.86 20.66 10.54
N ARG A 172 -10.57 20.87 10.88
CA ARG A 172 -9.89 22.16 10.74
C ARG A 172 -9.57 22.54 9.28
N GLY A 173 -9.87 21.67 8.31
CA GLY A 173 -9.58 21.89 6.88
C GLY A 173 -8.18 21.47 6.44
N ILE A 174 -7.46 20.69 7.26
CA ILE A 174 -6.15 20.13 6.90
C ILE A 174 -6.38 18.91 6.01
N SER A 175 -5.67 18.81 4.89
CA SER A 175 -5.75 17.63 4.02
C SER A 175 -4.98 16.49 4.65
N VAL A 176 -5.65 15.38 4.93
CA VAL A 176 -5.02 14.20 5.52
C VAL A 176 -5.03 13.05 4.53
N TYR A 177 -3.86 12.43 4.35
CA TYR A 177 -3.65 11.23 3.56
C TYR A 177 -3.18 10.11 4.48
N LEU A 178 -3.88 8.97 4.44
CA LEU A 178 -3.59 7.82 5.25
C LEU A 178 -3.39 6.58 4.35
N LEU A 179 -2.16 6.08 4.32
CA LEU A 179 -1.77 4.85 3.66
C LEU A 179 -1.57 3.77 4.72
N LEU A 180 -2.36 2.70 4.60
CA LEU A 180 -2.30 1.55 5.50
C LEU A 180 -1.90 0.29 4.75
N ASP A 181 -1.24 -0.63 5.44
CA ASP A 181 -1.03 -1.98 4.91
C ASP A 181 -2.37 -2.68 4.69
N GLU A 182 -2.54 -3.32 3.53
CA GLU A 182 -3.79 -3.99 3.17
C GLU A 182 -4.10 -5.18 4.11
N SER A 183 -3.09 -5.97 4.50
CA SER A 183 -3.30 -7.16 5.31
C SER A 183 -3.86 -6.83 6.70
N ASN A 184 -3.49 -5.67 7.23
CA ASN A 184 -3.91 -5.19 8.55
C ASN A 184 -5.08 -4.20 8.52
N PHE A 185 -5.58 -3.85 7.34
CA PHE A 185 -6.63 -2.84 7.17
C PHE A 185 -7.93 -3.16 7.92
N SER A 186 -8.26 -4.45 8.03
CA SER A 186 -9.46 -4.92 8.74
C SER A 186 -9.49 -4.50 10.22
N HIS A 187 -8.33 -4.35 10.86
CA HIS A 187 -8.24 -3.90 12.25
C HIS A 187 -8.64 -2.43 12.41
N PHE A 188 -8.26 -1.59 11.43
CA PHE A 188 -8.61 -0.18 11.41
C PHE A 188 -10.11 0.03 11.25
N ILE A 189 -10.76 -0.68 10.31
CA ILE A 189 -12.21 -0.58 10.10
C ILE A 189 -12.98 -0.93 11.38
N LYS A 190 -12.63 -2.04 12.03
CA LYS A 190 -13.25 -2.46 13.30
C LYS A 190 -13.08 -1.42 14.42
N MET A 191 -11.98 -0.68 14.45
CA MET A 191 -11.80 0.43 15.39
C MET A 191 -12.73 1.60 15.02
N THR A 192 -12.80 1.99 13.74
CA THR A 192 -13.63 3.12 13.29
C THR A 192 -15.13 2.89 13.50
N GLU A 193 -15.62 1.67 13.23
CA GLU A 193 -17.02 1.30 13.44
C GLU A 193 -17.44 1.46 14.91
N LYS A 194 -16.53 1.16 15.85
CA LYS A 194 -16.79 1.30 17.28
C LYS A 194 -16.87 2.75 17.75
N GLN A 195 -16.25 3.70 17.03
CA GLN A 195 -16.26 5.12 17.42
C GLN A 195 -17.51 5.88 16.94
N VAL A 196 -18.43 5.24 16.19
CA VAL A 196 -19.67 5.84 15.65
C VAL A 196 -19.43 7.06 14.74
N ILE A 197 -18.19 7.32 14.33
CA ILE A 197 -17.88 8.40 13.41
C ILE A 197 -18.03 7.84 11.99
N GLN A 198 -19.14 8.19 11.34
CA GLN A 198 -19.52 7.65 10.03
C GLN A 198 -18.94 8.42 8.85
N HIS A 199 -18.42 9.63 9.09
CA HIS A 199 -17.94 10.53 8.04
C HIS A 199 -16.59 11.14 8.41
N PHE A 200 -15.55 10.73 7.69
CA PHE A 200 -14.25 11.38 7.74
C PHE A 200 -13.92 11.96 6.37
N SER A 201 -13.39 13.18 6.34
CA SER A 201 -13.07 13.89 5.09
C SER A 201 -11.60 13.73 4.68
N PHE A 202 -10.93 12.67 5.15
CA PHE A 202 -9.55 12.37 4.80
C PHE A 202 -9.45 11.20 3.83
N LEU A 203 -8.35 11.16 3.07
CA LEU A 203 -8.16 10.17 2.01
C LEU A 203 -7.47 8.92 2.57
N LEU A 204 -8.18 7.81 2.55
CA LEU A 204 -7.72 6.51 3.05
C LEU A 204 -7.48 5.54 1.89
N ARG A 205 -6.27 4.98 1.82
CA ARG A 205 -5.89 3.99 0.80
C ARG A 205 -5.08 2.86 1.42
N THR A 206 -5.12 1.69 0.78
CA THR A 206 -4.32 0.52 1.19
C THR A 206 -3.15 0.32 0.25
N VAL A 207 -2.04 -0.17 0.78
CA VAL A 207 -0.82 -0.49 0.04
C VAL A 207 -0.47 -1.96 0.25
N LYS A 208 -0.05 -2.62 -0.84
CA LYS A 208 0.53 -3.96 -0.84
C LYS A 208 2.04 -3.87 -0.94
N GLY A 209 2.75 -4.86 -0.40
CA GLY A 209 4.15 -5.07 -0.72
C GLY A 209 4.35 -5.59 -2.15
N GLN A 210 5.56 -6.06 -2.44
CA GLN A 210 5.91 -6.59 -3.76
C GLN A 210 5.17 -7.89 -4.06
N ASP A 211 4.75 -8.08 -5.31
CA ASP A 211 4.17 -9.33 -5.80
C ASP A 211 5.28 -10.37 -6.02
N TYR A 212 5.05 -11.58 -5.51
CA TYR A 212 5.86 -12.76 -5.79
C TYR A 212 5.06 -13.73 -6.67
N PHE A 213 5.70 -14.22 -7.73
CA PHE A 213 5.12 -15.16 -8.68
C PHE A 213 5.82 -16.53 -8.61
N SER A 214 5.04 -17.59 -8.40
CA SER A 214 5.54 -18.96 -8.46
C SER A 214 5.63 -19.47 -9.91
N LYS A 215 6.36 -20.57 -10.12
CA LYS A 215 6.41 -21.24 -11.43
C LYS A 215 5.03 -21.72 -11.91
N SER A 216 4.15 -22.09 -10.99
CA SER A 216 2.76 -22.49 -11.28
C SER A 216 1.83 -21.32 -11.63
N GLY A 217 2.34 -20.08 -11.61
CA GLY A 217 1.56 -18.87 -11.84
C GLY A 217 0.75 -18.44 -10.62
N ALA A 218 0.89 -19.11 -9.47
CA ALA A 218 0.31 -18.63 -8.23
C ALA A 218 1.04 -17.35 -7.78
N LYS A 219 0.30 -16.43 -7.18
CA LYS A 219 0.86 -15.17 -6.70
C LYS A 219 0.49 -14.89 -5.26
N PHE A 220 1.40 -14.26 -4.53
CA PHE A 220 1.12 -13.63 -3.25
C PHE A 220 1.86 -12.30 -3.20
N HIS A 221 1.51 -11.42 -2.25
CA HIS A 221 2.17 -10.14 -2.10
C HIS A 221 2.79 -10.00 -0.72
N GLY A 222 3.83 -9.17 -0.61
CA GLY A 222 4.41 -8.78 0.67
C GLY A 222 3.51 -7.80 1.46
N LYS A 223 4.00 -7.43 2.65
CA LYS A 223 3.41 -6.40 3.52
C LYS A 223 4.13 -5.06 3.35
N MET A 224 3.44 -3.96 3.64
CA MET A 224 4.05 -2.64 3.78
C MET A 224 4.48 -2.41 5.24
N GLU A 225 5.78 -2.56 5.53
CA GLU A 225 6.32 -2.39 6.89
C GLU A 225 6.83 -0.97 7.21
N GLN A 226 6.81 -0.08 6.22
CA GLN A 226 7.24 1.31 6.39
C GLN A 226 6.27 2.09 7.28
N LYS A 227 6.84 2.91 8.17
CA LYS A 227 6.11 3.69 9.18
C LYS A 227 6.68 5.10 9.29
N PHE A 228 5.93 6.08 8.78
CA PHE A 228 6.27 7.47 8.99
C PHE A 228 5.06 8.41 8.96
N LEU A 229 5.22 9.54 9.63
CA LEU A 229 4.29 10.67 9.67
C LEU A 229 5.00 11.89 9.10
N LEU A 230 4.49 12.41 7.98
CA LEU A 230 4.96 13.61 7.30
C LEU A 230 3.96 14.75 7.53
N VAL A 231 4.42 15.88 8.08
CA VAL A 231 3.59 17.05 8.36
C VAL A 231 4.10 18.28 7.60
N ASP A 232 3.20 18.92 6.86
CA ASP A 232 3.41 20.15 6.08
C ASP A 232 4.64 20.12 5.14
N CYS A 233 5.11 18.93 4.76
CA CYS A 233 6.39 18.68 4.08
C CYS A 233 7.60 19.36 4.72
N LYS A 234 7.60 19.47 6.06
CA LYS A 234 8.66 20.13 6.83
C LYS A 234 9.24 19.28 7.95
N LYS A 235 8.44 18.36 8.49
CA LYS A 235 8.80 17.52 9.63
C LYS A 235 8.33 16.11 9.38
N VAL A 236 9.22 15.14 9.57
CA VAL A 236 8.93 13.71 9.48
C VAL A 236 9.18 13.07 10.82
N MET A 237 8.29 12.19 11.24
CA MET A 237 8.58 11.20 12.27
C MET A 237 8.67 9.83 11.60
N TYR A 238 9.83 9.18 11.68
CA TYR A 238 10.08 7.86 11.11
C TYR A 238 10.54 6.89 12.19
N GLY A 239 10.07 5.64 12.22
CA GLY A 239 10.61 4.66 13.15
C GLY A 239 9.80 3.38 13.30
N THR A 240 9.99 2.69 14.42
CA THR A 240 9.40 1.36 14.64
C THR A 240 8.03 1.39 15.31
N TYR A 241 7.62 2.54 15.84
CA TYR A 241 6.37 2.70 16.61
C TYR A 241 5.14 2.57 15.69
N SER A 242 4.32 1.54 15.93
CA SER A 242 3.01 1.39 15.28
C SER A 242 1.91 2.01 16.15
N PHE A 243 0.83 2.48 15.53
CA PHE A 243 -0.29 3.11 16.24
C PHE A 243 -1.21 2.08 16.90
N MET A 244 -0.68 1.39 17.92
CA MET A 244 -1.34 0.34 18.68
C MET A 244 -1.09 0.50 20.18
N TRP A 245 -2.01 -0.03 20.99
CA TRP A 245 -1.85 -0.06 22.45
C TRP A 245 -0.61 -0.85 22.91
N SER A 246 -0.20 -1.89 22.18
CA SER A 246 0.99 -2.69 22.53
C SER A 246 2.27 -1.86 22.51
N PHE A 247 2.39 -0.88 21.60
CA PHE A 247 3.55 0.02 21.57
C PHE A 247 3.57 1.03 22.72
N GLU A 248 2.44 1.27 23.37
CA GLU A 248 2.38 2.07 24.59
C GLU A 248 2.78 1.29 25.84
N LYS A 249 2.42 0.00 25.93
CA LYS A 249 2.48 -0.76 27.20
C LYS A 249 3.42 -1.96 27.21
N ALA A 250 3.79 -2.49 26.05
CA ALA A 250 4.54 -3.74 25.95
C ALA A 250 5.84 -3.58 25.16
N ASN A 251 5.81 -2.91 24.00
CA ASN A 251 6.93 -2.92 23.06
C ASN A 251 7.95 -1.80 23.37
N LEU A 252 9.21 -2.09 23.06
CA LEU A 252 10.27 -1.09 22.98
C LEU A 252 10.30 -0.53 21.57
N SER A 253 10.38 0.79 21.43
CA SER A 253 10.43 1.43 20.11
C SER A 253 11.30 2.68 20.09
N MET A 254 11.69 3.06 18.88
CA MET A 254 12.51 4.22 18.60
C MET A 254 11.97 4.94 17.37
N VAL A 255 11.93 6.26 17.43
CA VAL A 255 11.56 7.11 16.30
C VAL A 255 12.57 8.25 16.12
N GLN A 256 12.68 8.74 14.90
CA GLN A 256 13.49 9.87 14.47
C GLN A 256 12.55 11.02 14.09
N ILE A 257 12.75 12.18 14.69
CA ILE A 257 12.17 13.45 14.24
C ILE A 257 13.16 14.09 13.29
N ILE A 258 12.78 14.19 12.02
CA ILE A 258 13.63 14.64 10.93
C ILE A 258 13.08 15.97 10.41
N THR A 259 13.98 16.94 10.23
CA THR A 259 13.69 18.22 9.58
C THR A 259 14.83 18.59 8.63
N GLY A 260 14.56 19.44 7.64
CA GLY A 260 15.53 19.83 6.62
C GLY A 260 15.42 18.99 5.35
N GLN A 261 16.51 18.92 4.58
CA GLN A 261 16.51 18.35 3.22
C GLN A 261 16.03 16.90 3.14
N LEU A 262 16.33 16.05 4.13
CA LEU A 262 15.91 14.64 4.11
C LEU A 262 14.38 14.47 4.06
N VAL A 263 13.60 15.48 4.46
CA VAL A 263 12.13 15.47 4.35
C VAL A 263 11.66 15.39 2.90
N GLU A 264 12.44 15.93 1.95
CA GLU A 264 12.15 15.85 0.50
C GLU A 264 12.14 14.38 0.02
N SER A 265 13.09 13.56 0.48
CA SER A 265 13.13 12.13 0.14
C SER A 265 11.93 11.35 0.71
N PHE A 266 11.42 11.73 1.89
CA PHE A 266 10.20 11.13 2.44
C PHE A 266 8.94 11.57 1.70
N ASP A 267 8.91 12.78 1.15
CA ASP A 267 7.83 13.23 0.26
C ASP A 267 7.82 12.39 -1.03
N GLU A 268 8.98 12.20 -1.67
CA GLU A 268 9.11 11.35 -2.86
C GLU A 268 8.67 9.91 -2.60
N GLU A 269 9.09 9.33 -1.47
CA GLU A 269 8.67 7.99 -1.08
C GLU A 269 7.16 7.92 -0.82
N PHE A 270 6.58 8.93 -0.16
CA PHE A 270 5.14 8.99 0.06
C PHE A 270 4.35 9.01 -1.25
N ARG A 271 4.78 9.83 -2.21
CA ARG A 271 4.15 9.90 -3.55
C ARG A 271 4.25 8.56 -4.26
N THR A 272 5.39 7.90 -4.17
CA THR A 272 5.65 6.58 -4.75
C THR A 272 4.73 5.50 -4.14
N LEU A 273 4.57 5.48 -2.82
CA LEU A 273 3.63 4.58 -2.16
C LEU A 273 2.18 4.91 -2.50
N TYR A 274 1.85 6.20 -2.59
CA TYR A 274 0.53 6.65 -2.98
C TYR A 274 0.18 6.22 -4.41
N ALA A 275 1.16 6.23 -5.34
CA ALA A 275 1.01 5.68 -6.69
C ALA A 275 0.62 4.19 -6.69
N ARG A 276 1.28 3.40 -5.82
CA ARG A 276 1.04 1.96 -5.66
C ARG A 276 -0.22 1.63 -4.87
N SER A 277 -0.77 2.60 -4.15
CA SER A 277 -1.90 2.38 -3.26
C SER A 277 -3.22 2.21 -4.03
N SER A 278 -4.13 1.44 -3.47
CA SER A 278 -5.48 1.18 -3.99
C SER A 278 -6.56 1.68 -3.03
N VAL A 279 -7.76 1.94 -3.55
CA VAL A 279 -8.94 2.18 -2.68
C VAL A 279 -9.24 0.88 -1.93
N PRO A 280 -9.47 0.93 -0.61
CA PRO A 280 -9.70 -0.29 0.15
C PRO A 280 -10.97 -0.99 -0.34
N SER A 281 -10.92 -2.32 -0.46
CA SER A 281 -12.03 -3.14 -0.98
C SER A 281 -13.34 -2.96 -0.20
N SER A 282 -13.27 -2.66 1.10
CA SER A 282 -14.43 -2.35 1.94
C SER A 282 -15.20 -1.09 1.51
N PHE A 283 -14.56 -0.21 0.73
CA PHE A 283 -15.16 1.01 0.18
C PHE A 283 -15.38 0.94 -1.33
N ALA A 284 -14.99 -0.16 -1.99
CA ALA A 284 -15.26 -0.34 -3.40
C ALA A 284 -16.76 -0.62 -3.60
N PRO A 285 -17.46 0.10 -4.50
CA PRO A 285 -18.84 -0.25 -4.83
C PRO A 285 -18.85 -1.68 -5.38
N GLU A 286 -19.73 -2.50 -4.82
CA GLU A 286 -20.00 -3.87 -5.25
C GLU A 286 -20.37 -3.82 -6.73
N LEU A 287 -19.41 -4.09 -7.62
CA LEU A 287 -19.70 -4.35 -9.03
C LEU A 287 -20.48 -5.66 -9.06
N ILE A 288 -21.80 -5.54 -8.94
CA ILE A 288 -22.74 -6.60 -9.23
C ILE A 288 -22.35 -7.11 -10.62
N ARG A 289 -21.86 -8.35 -10.68
CA ARG A 289 -21.78 -9.14 -11.91
C ARG A 289 -23.19 -9.26 -12.45
N ILE A 290 -23.64 -8.25 -13.19
CA ILE A 290 -24.75 -8.42 -14.12
C ILE A 290 -24.14 -9.27 -15.22
N ASN A 291 -24.47 -10.56 -15.20
CA ASN A 291 -24.39 -11.43 -16.37
C ASN A 291 -25.04 -10.68 -17.53
N SER A 292 -24.22 -10.02 -18.37
CA SER A 292 -24.68 -9.52 -19.65
C SER A 292 -24.81 -10.74 -20.55
N CYS A 293 -26.03 -11.28 -20.55
CA CYS A 293 -26.56 -12.04 -21.65
C CYS A 293 -26.19 -11.34 -22.96
N ARG A 294 -25.66 -12.12 -23.91
CA ARG A 294 -25.58 -11.81 -25.35
C ARG A 294 -26.56 -10.71 -25.75
N ALA A 295 -26.05 -9.53 -26.06
CA ALA A 295 -26.73 -8.59 -26.93
C ALA A 295 -25.97 -8.58 -28.25
N LEU A 296 -26.64 -9.14 -29.26
CA LEU A 296 -26.27 -9.09 -30.66
C LEU A 296 -26.04 -7.64 -31.09
N TRP A 297 -25.02 -7.47 -31.92
CA TRP A 297 -24.67 -6.21 -32.55
C TRP A 297 -25.81 -5.76 -33.46
N GLU A 298 -26.24 -4.51 -33.35
CA GLU A 298 -26.77 -3.76 -34.49
C GLU A 298 -26.74 -2.24 -34.23
N ASN A 299 -26.01 -1.56 -35.12
CA ASN A 299 -26.17 -0.19 -35.63
C ASN A 299 -25.72 1.03 -34.79
N GLU A 300 -24.55 1.51 -35.20
CA GLU A 300 -24.15 2.91 -35.46
C GLU A 300 -24.86 4.04 -34.71
N THR A 301 -24.18 4.64 -33.73
CA THR A 301 -24.13 6.09 -33.51
C THR A 301 -22.96 6.43 -32.57
N TYR A 302 -21.97 7.17 -33.08
CA TYR A 302 -20.86 7.69 -32.28
C TYR A 302 -21.34 8.90 -31.46
N HIS A 303 -21.41 8.76 -30.13
CA HIS A 303 -21.47 9.89 -29.22
C HIS A 303 -20.31 9.85 -28.23
N TYR A 304 -19.37 10.77 -28.42
CA TYR A 304 -18.27 11.06 -27.51
C TYR A 304 -18.82 11.72 -26.25
N CYS A 305 -18.75 11.06 -25.10
CA CYS A 305 -19.06 11.67 -23.81
C CYS A 305 -17.81 11.69 -22.92
N ARG A 306 -17.09 12.82 -22.96
CA ARG A 306 -16.08 13.20 -21.96
C ARG A 306 -16.81 13.73 -20.73
N THR A 307 -16.90 12.93 -19.68
CA THR A 307 -17.11 13.42 -18.31
C THR A 307 -16.49 12.42 -17.33
N LEU A 308 -15.39 12.84 -16.68
CA LEU A 308 -14.85 12.22 -15.48
C LEU A 308 -15.90 12.34 -14.36
N PRO A 309 -16.25 11.28 -13.62
CA PRO A 309 -17.08 11.43 -12.44
C PRO A 309 -16.19 11.61 -11.22
N TYR A 310 -16.12 12.83 -10.69
CA TYR A 310 -15.94 13.02 -9.25
C TYR A 310 -17.22 12.50 -8.58
N MET A 311 -17.23 11.23 -8.19
CA MET A 311 -18.37 10.60 -7.55
C MET A 311 -18.22 10.69 -6.04
N TYR A 312 -18.95 11.61 -5.41
CA TYR A 312 -19.23 11.55 -3.98
C TYR A 312 -20.12 10.32 -3.73
N ILE A 313 -19.55 9.29 -3.10
CA ILE A 313 -20.29 8.08 -2.73
C ILE A 313 -21.03 8.35 -1.43
N MET A 314 -22.36 8.42 -1.53
CA MET A 314 -23.29 8.49 -0.41
C MET A 314 -23.73 7.07 -0.07
N ILE A 315 -23.29 6.54 1.08
CA ILE A 315 -23.71 5.22 1.56
C ILE A 315 -24.97 5.39 2.40
N ILE A 316 -26.13 4.93 1.89
CA ILE A 316 -27.36 4.76 2.67
C ILE A 316 -27.35 3.34 3.25
N PRO A 317 -27.43 3.15 4.57
CA PRO A 317 -27.50 1.83 5.16
C PRO A 317 -28.79 1.07 4.83
N LYS A 318 -28.69 -0.24 4.58
CA LYS A 318 -29.81 -1.14 4.22
C LYS A 318 -30.99 -1.16 5.20
N HIS A 319 -30.81 -0.73 6.45
CA HIS A 319 -31.88 -0.69 7.47
C HIS A 319 -32.88 0.46 7.29
N TRP A 320 -32.69 1.33 6.29
CA TRP A 320 -33.67 2.35 5.88
C TRP A 320 -34.56 1.94 4.68
N LEU A 321 -34.37 0.74 4.12
CA LEU A 321 -35.22 0.23 3.04
C LEU A 321 -36.43 -0.58 3.53
N ASP A 322 -36.40 -1.06 4.77
CA ASP A 322 -37.50 -1.82 5.38
C ASP A 322 -38.26 -0.94 6.39
N GLY A 323 -39.05 0.00 5.86
CA GLY A 323 -39.86 0.88 6.70
C GLY A 323 -40.89 1.65 5.88
N SER A 324 -42.06 1.04 5.70
CA SER A 324 -43.24 1.65 5.08
C SER A 324 -43.62 2.98 5.75
N PHE A 325 -43.30 4.12 5.15
CA PHE A 325 -44.04 5.38 5.31
C PHE A 325 -44.05 6.15 3.99
N GLY A 326 -45.26 6.42 3.50
CA GLY A 326 -45.52 7.03 2.20
C GLY A 326 -45.38 8.55 2.16
N ILE A 327 -45.15 9.00 0.92
CA ILE A 327 -45.53 10.29 0.31
C ILE A 327 -44.81 11.55 0.84
N GLY A 328 -44.00 12.16 -0.04
CA GLY A 328 -43.57 13.54 0.10
C GLY A 328 -42.37 13.93 -0.78
N PHE A 329 -42.58 14.05 -2.10
CA PHE A 329 -41.67 14.81 -2.96
C PHE A 329 -41.59 16.25 -2.45
N LEU A 330 -40.40 16.73 -2.08
CA LEU A 330 -40.12 18.17 -2.09
C LEU A 330 -38.67 18.46 -2.52
N CYS A 331 -38.58 19.05 -3.69
CA CYS A 331 -37.44 19.72 -4.27
C CYS A 331 -37.13 21.02 -3.48
N ILE A 332 -35.85 21.42 -3.39
CA ILE A 332 -35.28 22.78 -3.51
C ILE A 332 -33.94 22.86 -2.75
N CYS A 333 -32.86 23.11 -3.48
CA CYS A 333 -31.93 24.21 -3.23
C CYS A 333 -31.01 24.41 -4.44
N THR A 334 -31.49 25.25 -5.36
CA THR A 334 -30.76 25.97 -6.40
C THR A 334 -29.62 26.83 -5.82
N LEU A 335 -28.39 26.68 -6.32
CA LEU A 335 -27.37 27.74 -6.22
C LEU A 335 -27.27 28.47 -7.58
N ASN A 336 -27.63 29.74 -7.55
CA ASN A 336 -27.60 30.71 -8.65
C ASN A 336 -26.17 31.00 -9.13
N LEU A 337 -25.89 30.76 -10.42
CA LEU A 337 -24.81 31.41 -11.17
C LEU A 337 -25.39 32.64 -11.86
N ARG A 338 -25.10 33.84 -11.33
CA ARG A 338 -25.34 35.11 -12.04
C ARG A 338 -24.24 35.31 -13.09
N PHE A 339 -24.65 35.34 -14.36
CA PHE A 339 -23.88 35.95 -15.44
C PHE A 339 -23.77 37.46 -15.20
N ALA A 340 -22.55 37.99 -15.25
CA ALA A 340 -22.30 39.41 -15.42
C ALA A 340 -21.77 39.63 -16.85
N GLN A 341 -22.62 40.20 -17.71
CA GLN A 341 -22.20 40.89 -18.93
C GLN A 341 -21.52 42.20 -18.55
N ILE A 342 -20.31 42.47 -19.05
CA ILE A 342 -19.85 43.83 -19.37
C ILE A 342 -19.00 43.77 -20.65
N HIS A 343 -19.53 44.45 -21.67
CA HIS A 343 -18.98 45.01 -22.92
C HIS A 343 -17.87 44.32 -23.72
#